data_AF-A0A812A0X7-F1
#
_entry.id   AF-A0A812A0X7-F1
#
_cell.length_a   1.000
_cell.length_b   1.000
_cell.length_c   1.000
_cell.angle_alpha   90.00
_cell.angle_beta   90.00
_cell.angle_gamma   90.00
#
_symmetry.space_group_name_H-M   'P 1'
#
loop_
_entity.id
_entity.type
_entity.pdbx_description
1 polymer ?
#
loop_
_entity_poly.entity_id
_entity_poly.type
_entity_poly.pdbx_seq_one_letter_code
_entity_poly.pdbx_strand_id
1 'polypeptide(L)' 'MKNYRKTSHSVYDIKYHLVWITKYRKPMLTGVVSKRVRELIREICKAMDIEIIRAS' A
#
# COMPACT_ATOMS: atom_id res chain seq x y z
N MET A 1 -22.15 -1.51 2.66
CA MET A 1 -22.01 -2.93 2.27
C MET A 1 -21.34 -3.16 0.90
N LYS A 2 -20.81 -2.16 0.18
CA LYS A 2 -20.45 -2.35 -1.24
C LYS A 2 -19.14 -3.11 -1.55
N ASN A 3 -18.18 -3.25 -0.63
CA ASN A 3 -16.85 -3.81 -0.95
C ASN A 3 -16.32 -4.86 0.06
N TYR A 4 -17.15 -5.78 0.56
CA TYR A 4 -16.67 -6.87 1.41
C TYR A 4 -16.02 -7.98 0.58
N ARG A 5 -14.82 -8.42 0.99
CA ARG A 5 -14.17 -9.61 0.43
C ARG A 5 -14.80 -10.85 1.04
N LYS A 6 -14.96 -11.90 0.23
CA LYS A 6 -15.56 -13.18 0.64
C LYS A 6 -14.62 -14.33 0.31
N THR A 7 -14.55 -15.27 1.24
CA THR A 7 -13.94 -16.59 1.07
C THR A 7 -15.00 -17.63 1.45
N SER A 8 -14.70 -18.93 1.30
CA SER A 8 -15.65 -20.02 1.58
C SER A 8 -16.26 -19.96 2.98
N HIS A 9 -15.55 -19.38 3.96
CA HIS A 9 -15.97 -19.38 5.37
C HIS A 9 -15.85 -18.01 6.04
N SER A 10 -15.60 -16.93 5.31
CA SER A 10 -15.42 -15.61 5.92
C SER A 10 -15.81 -14.46 4.99
N VAL A 11 -16.41 -13.42 5.58
CA VAL A 11 -16.72 -12.15 4.92
C VAL A 11 -16.05 -11.04 5.72
N TYR A 12 -15.20 -10.24 5.08
CA TYR A 12 -14.40 -9.24 5.79
C TYR A 12 -14.14 -7.99 4.93
N ASP A 13 -13.88 -6.88 5.62
CA ASP A 13 -13.45 -5.61 5.04
C ASP A 13 -12.35 -5.06 5.95
N ILE A 14 -11.10 -5.38 5.63
CA ILE A 14 -9.93 -5.06 6.45
C ILE A 14 -9.13 -3.98 5.72
N LYS A 15 -9.06 -2.80 6.32
CA LYS A 15 -8.36 -1.63 5.77
C LYS A 15 -7.36 -1.11 6.79
N TYR A 16 -6.14 -0.81 6.34
CA TYR A 16 -5.08 -0.28 7.18
C TYR A 16 -4.63 1.11 6.69
N HIS A 17 -4.28 1.98 7.63
CA HIS A 17 -3.55 3.22 7.35
C HIS A 17 -2.08 3.03 7.74
N LEU A 18 -1.23 2.82 6.75
CA LEU A 18 0.19 2.57 6.94
C LEU A 18 1.01 3.82 6.59
N VAL A 19 1.83 4.28 7.54
CA VAL A 19 2.74 5.42 7.38
C VAL A 19 4.13 5.02 7.87
N TRP A 20 5.16 5.40 7.11
CA TRP A 20 6.56 5.22 7.50
C TRP A 20 7.39 6.44 7.13
N ILE A 21 8.61 6.48 7.65
CA ILE A 21 9.60 7.54 7.39
C ILE A 21 10.94 6.95 6.98
N THR A 22 11.79 7.76 6.34
CA THR A 22 13.17 7.39 6.05
C THR A 22 14.00 7.32 7.33
N LYS A 23 15.07 6.52 7.29
CA LYS A 23 16.07 6.50 8.37
C LYS A 23 16.59 7.92 8.62
N TYR A 24 16.59 8.34 9.88
CA TYR A 24 16.94 9.71 10.31
C TYR A 24 16.08 10.85 9.73
N ARG A 25 14.86 10.56 9.23
CA ARG A 25 13.95 11.55 8.61
C ARG A 25 14.58 12.34 7.46
N LYS A 26 15.57 11.77 6.77
CA LYS A 26 16.21 12.44 5.63
C LYS A 26 15.17 12.68 4.51
N PRO A 27 15.12 13.89 3.91
CA PRO A 27 14.13 14.24 2.88
C PRO A 27 14.49 13.65 1.50
N MET A 28 14.68 12.33 1.44
CA MET A 28 15.15 11.62 0.24
C MET A 28 14.00 11.14 -0.67
N LEU A 29 12.75 11.17 -0.19
CA LEU A 29 11.58 10.72 -0.94
C LEU A 29 11.09 11.82 -1.89
N THR A 30 11.97 12.27 -2.79
CA THR A 30 11.70 13.30 -3.78
C THR A 30 12.18 12.85 -5.16
N GLY A 31 11.68 13.51 -6.22
CA GLY A 31 12.09 13.27 -7.60
C GLY A 31 12.02 11.79 -8.02
N VAL A 32 13.11 11.30 -8.63
CA VAL A 32 13.22 9.93 -9.16
C VAL A 32 13.13 8.85 -8.08
N VAL A 33 13.62 9.14 -6.87
CA VAL A 33 13.59 8.19 -5.74
C VAL A 33 12.15 7.94 -5.33
N SER A 34 11.35 9.00 -5.17
CA SER A 34 9.92 8.90 -4.87
C SER A 34 9.18 8.07 -5.93
N LYS A 35 9.46 8.33 -7.21
CA LYS A 35 8.82 7.60 -8.32
C LYS A 35 9.14 6.10 -8.26
N ARG A 36 10.42 5.73 -8.11
CA ARG A 36 10.82 4.31 -8.07
C ARG A 36 10.28 3.60 -6.84
N VAL A 37 10.30 4.25 -5.67
CA VAL A 37 9.73 3.68 -4.44
C VAL A 37 8.23 3.40 -4.63
N ARG A 38 7.48 4.32 -5.25
CA ARG A 38 6.06 4.15 -5.52
C ARG A 38 5.77 3.00 -6.50
N GLU A 39 6.61 2.81 -7.50
CA GLU A 39 6.53 1.66 -8.41
C GLU A 39 6.74 0.34 -7.67
N LEU A 40 7.82 0.24 -6.88
CA LEU A 40 8.14 -0.95 -6.08
C LEU A 40 7.00 -1.31 -5.12
N ILE A 41 6.42 -0.34 -4.42
CA ILE A 41 5.30 -0.58 -3.51
C ILE A 41 4.11 -1.18 -4.27
N ARG A 42 3.79 -0.67 -5.46
CA ARG A 42 2.69 -1.20 -6.27
C ARG A 42 2.98 -2.60 -6.81
N GLU A 43 4.21 -2.86 -7.24
CA GLU A 43 4.65 -4.19 -7.67
C GLU A 43 4.49 -5.21 -6.53
N ILE A 44 4.97 -4.87 -5.32
CA ILE A 44 4.87 -5.72 -4.13
C ILE A 44 3.40 -5.95 -3.74
N CYS A 45 2.60 -4.88 -3.63
CA CYS A 45 1.18 -5.01 -3.28
C CYS A 45 0.44 -5.89 -4.29
N LYS A 46 0.72 -5.74 -5.59
CA LYS A 46 0.12 -6.58 -6.64
C LYS A 46 0.52 -8.05 -6.47
N ALA A 47 1.80 -8.33 -6.18
CA ALA A 47 2.29 -9.69 -5.96
C ALA A 47 1.67 -10.35 -4.72
N MET A 48 1.28 -9.55 -3.72
CA MET A 48 0.68 -10.01 -2.47
C MET A 48 -0.86 -9.97 -2.46
N ASP A 49 -1.50 -9.64 -3.58
CA ASP A 49 -2.97 -9.45 -3.68
C ASP A 49 -3.54 -8.40 -2.69
N ILE A 50 -2.72 -7.38 -2.40
CA ILE A 50 -3.07 -6.23 -1.56
C ILE A 50 -3.61 -5.11 -2.44
N GLU A 51 -4.80 -4.63 -2.12
CA GLU A 51 -5.43 -3.51 -2.81
C GLU A 51 -5.07 -2.18 -2.16
N ILE A 52 -4.55 -1.26 -2.97
CA ILE A 52 -4.21 0.09 -2.54
C ILE A 52 -5.43 0.99 -2.74
N ILE A 53 -6.09 1.35 -1.63
CA ILE A 53 -7.27 2.22 -1.64
C ILE A 53 -6.88 3.68 -1.89
N ARG A 54 -5.78 4.13 -1.26
CA ARG A 54 -5.26 5.49 -1.39
C ARG A 54 -3.75 5.47 -1.27
N ALA A 55 -3.08 6.12 -2.21
CA ALA A 55 -1.65 6.42 -2.16
C ALA A 55 -1.48 7.92 -2.46
N SER A 56 -0.99 8.67 -1.49
CA SER A 56 -0.62 10.08 -1.63
C SER A 56 0.73 10.28 -2.32
#